data_AF-A0A7C9TMQ7-F1
#
_entry.id   AF-A0A7C9TMQ7-F1
#
_cell.length_a   1.000
_cell.length_b   1.000
_cell.length_c   1.000
_cell.angle_alpha   90.00
_cell.angle_beta   90.00
_cell.angle_gamma   90.00
#
_symmetry.space_group_name_H-M   'P 1'
#
loop_
_entity.id
_entity.type
_entity.pdbx_description
1 polymer ?
#
loop_
_entity_poly.entity_id
_entity_poly.type
_entity_poly.pdbx_seq_one_letter_code
_entity_poly.pdbx_strand_id
1 'polypeptide(L)'
;MARPLRLQFSGALYQRVGHVFQGRDKAVLVEREAHLLELIRHVVLNPVRAGMVNDAADWPWSSHADVLGGPDMAPNWLEVDQLLLAFGSTRKRAVARYVDFVRAGVGVPSVWEGLRGQVFLGSEDFVVALQQGLESADQALMEVPRVQRRRAPLPLAEYAKNPNRDVAMAEAYASGDHSMKAIADHFEVHYATVSRAVRKVEAQRSLQKN
;
A
#
# COMPACT_ATOMS: atom_id res chain seq x y z
N MET A 1 -31.21 19.11 -12.48
CA MET A 1 -29.77 19.18 -12.80
C MET A 1 -28.98 19.11 -11.50
N ALA A 2 -28.46 17.93 -11.14
CA ALA A 2 -27.67 17.75 -9.91
C ALA A 2 -26.20 18.11 -10.19
N ARG A 3 -25.69 19.11 -9.49
CA ARG A 3 -24.26 19.47 -9.50
C ARG A 3 -23.49 18.47 -8.62
N PRO A 4 -22.31 17.99 -9.05
CA PRO A 4 -21.48 17.13 -8.22
C PRO A 4 -20.93 17.91 -7.02
N LEU A 5 -21.08 17.33 -5.83
CA LEU A 5 -20.52 17.85 -4.58
C LEU A 5 -18.98 17.86 -4.66
N ARG A 6 -18.40 19.06 -4.83
CA ARG A 6 -17.00 19.31 -4.48
C ARG A 6 -16.93 19.57 -2.98
N LEU A 7 -16.32 18.66 -2.23
CA LEU A 7 -15.83 18.95 -0.88
C LEU A 7 -14.65 19.92 -1.02
N GLN A 8 -14.92 21.22 -0.93
CA GLN A 8 -13.91 22.25 -0.73
C GLN A 8 -13.81 22.53 0.77
N PHE A 9 -12.64 22.33 1.35
CA PHE A 9 -12.35 22.74 2.72
C PHE A 9 -11.87 24.20 2.71
N SER A 10 -12.52 25.10 3.44
CA SER A 10 -11.99 26.44 3.73
C SER A 10 -11.08 26.34 4.96
N GLY A 11 -9.78 26.22 4.72
CA GLY A 11 -8.76 26.23 5.77
C GLY A 11 -8.58 27.60 6.42
N ALA A 12 -9.56 28.06 7.20
CA ALA A 12 -9.45 29.32 7.95
C ALA A 12 -8.36 29.29 9.04
N LEU A 13 -7.93 28.10 9.48
CA LEU A 13 -6.92 27.92 10.54
C LEU A 13 -5.47 27.76 10.04
N TYR A 14 -5.24 27.45 8.75
CA TYR A 14 -3.89 27.13 8.23
C TYR A 14 -3.51 27.83 6.92
N GLN A 15 -4.35 28.76 6.41
CA GLN A 15 -4.09 29.55 5.19
C GLN A 15 -3.62 28.75 3.96
N ARG A 16 -3.99 27.47 3.84
CA ARG A 16 -3.71 26.65 2.65
C ARG A 16 -5.01 26.34 1.92
N VAL A 17 -5.01 26.55 0.61
CA VAL A 17 -6.13 26.23 -0.29
C VAL A 17 -5.67 25.11 -1.22
N GLY A 18 -6.36 23.96 -1.20
CA GLY A 18 -6.01 22.78 -1.99
C GLY A 18 -6.71 21.51 -1.51
N HIS A 19 -6.44 20.37 -2.17
CA HIS A 19 -6.96 19.06 -1.75
C HIS A 19 -6.13 18.53 -0.56
N VAL A 20 -6.82 18.14 0.53
CA VAL A 20 -6.19 17.56 1.74
C VAL A 20 -5.70 16.13 1.48
N PHE A 21 -6.44 15.37 0.67
CA PHE A 21 -6.10 14.01 0.30
C PHE A 21 -5.54 13.98 -1.11
N GLN A 22 -4.43 13.28 -1.30
CA GLN A 22 -3.83 13.06 -2.59
C GLN A 22 -4.14 11.65 -3.08
N GLY A 23 -5.14 11.52 -3.95
CA GLY A 23 -5.54 10.24 -4.54
C GLY A 23 -6.49 9.40 -3.67
N ARG A 24 -6.58 8.10 -3.98
CA ARG A 24 -7.41 7.12 -3.26
C ARG A 24 -6.61 6.48 -2.13
N ASP A 25 -7.32 6.06 -1.09
CA ASP A 25 -6.79 5.24 0.00
C ASP A 25 -6.26 3.89 -0.52
N LYS A 26 -5.22 3.38 0.15
CA LYS A 26 -4.65 2.06 -0.13
C LYS A 26 -5.07 1.11 0.98
N ALA A 27 -5.75 0.02 0.62
CA ALA A 27 -6.05 -1.09 1.50
C ALA A 27 -5.20 -2.30 1.09
N VAL A 28 -4.45 -2.85 2.04
CA VAL A 28 -3.56 -4.01 1.83
C VAL A 28 -3.91 -5.06 2.86
N LEU A 29 -4.17 -6.29 2.43
CA LEU A 29 -4.41 -7.39 3.35
C LEU A 29 -3.06 -7.95 3.81
N VAL A 30 -2.94 -8.14 5.12
CA VAL A 30 -1.68 -8.49 5.78
C VAL A 30 -1.82 -9.85 6.44
N GLU A 31 -0.91 -10.77 6.14
CA GLU A 31 -0.81 -12.05 6.83
C GLU A 31 -0.46 -11.81 8.31
N ARG A 32 -1.03 -12.63 9.20
CA ARG A 32 -0.83 -12.47 10.64
C ARG A 32 0.64 -12.69 11.01
N GLU A 33 1.00 -12.17 12.19
CA GLU A 33 2.32 -12.31 12.82
C GLU A 33 3.43 -11.53 12.12
N ALA A 34 4.27 -12.17 11.27
CA ALA A 34 5.49 -11.56 10.78
C ALA A 34 5.24 -10.30 9.93
N HIS A 35 4.30 -10.37 8.98
CA HIS A 35 4.00 -9.24 8.10
C HIS A 35 3.30 -8.08 8.82
N LEU A 36 2.49 -8.39 9.83
CA LEU A 36 1.87 -7.39 10.70
C LEU A 36 2.92 -6.64 11.52
N LEU A 37 3.86 -7.35 12.16
CA LEU A 37 4.93 -6.72 12.94
C LEU A 37 5.81 -5.83 12.06
N GLU A 38 6.12 -6.30 10.85
CA GLU A 38 6.88 -5.52 9.86
C GLU A 38 6.15 -4.25 9.44
N LEU A 39 4.82 -4.33 9.24
CA LEU A 39 4.02 -3.15 8.93
C LEU A 39 3.97 -2.16 10.10
N ILE A 40 3.81 -2.65 11.33
CA ILE A 40 3.85 -1.82 12.54
C ILE A 40 5.19 -1.10 12.63
N ARG A 41 6.29 -1.83 12.46
CA ARG A 41 7.65 -1.27 12.40
C ARG A 41 7.77 -0.21 11.32
N HIS A 42 7.18 -0.44 10.14
CA HIS A 42 7.19 0.55 9.06
C HIS A 42 6.49 1.85 9.47
N VAL A 43 5.26 1.77 10.01
CA VAL A 43 4.51 2.95 10.46
C VAL A 43 5.29 3.76 11.49
N VAL A 44 5.89 3.08 12.48
CA VAL A 44 6.67 3.71 13.55
C VAL A 44 7.94 4.40 13.00
N LEU A 45 8.60 3.80 12.01
CA LEU A 45 9.84 4.34 11.43
C LEU A 45 9.62 5.36 10.30
N ASN A 46 8.39 5.58 9.84
CA ASN A 46 8.10 6.55 8.79
C ASN A 46 8.62 7.97 9.07
N PRO A 47 8.43 8.57 10.25
CA PRO A 47 8.96 9.92 10.53
C PRO A 47 10.50 9.94 10.54
N VAL A 48 11.16 8.86 10.95
CA VAL A 48 12.63 8.72 10.88
C VAL A 48 13.09 8.63 9.41
N ARG A 49 12.44 7.78 8.61
CA ARG A 49 12.74 7.61 7.17
C ARG A 49 12.48 8.88 6.36
N ALA A 50 11.49 9.67 6.76
CA ALA A 50 11.20 10.98 6.17
C ALA A 50 12.18 12.08 6.63
N GLY A 51 13.13 11.78 7.52
CA GLY A 51 14.10 12.74 8.05
C GLY A 51 13.49 13.80 8.97
N MET A 52 12.32 13.51 9.56
CA MET A 52 11.60 14.46 10.43
C MET A 52 12.10 14.40 11.87
N VAL A 53 12.55 13.22 12.33
CA VAL A 53 13.08 12.96 13.67
C VAL A 53 14.25 11.98 13.60
N ASN A 54 15.12 11.98 14.60
CA ASN A 54 16.24 11.04 14.68
C ASN A 54 15.86 9.72 15.37
N ASP A 55 14.98 9.78 16.38
CA ASP A 55 14.42 8.61 17.05
C ASP A 55 12.89 8.58 16.84
N ALA A 56 12.31 7.40 16.67
CA ALA A 56 10.87 7.23 16.54
C ALA A 56 10.12 7.65 17.81
N ALA A 57 10.76 7.58 18.98
CA ALA A 57 10.21 8.07 20.25
C ALA A 57 9.99 9.59 20.28
N ASP A 58 10.70 10.34 19.43
CA ASP A 58 10.56 11.80 19.34
C ASP A 58 9.33 12.23 18.53
N TRP A 59 8.58 11.29 17.95
CA TRP A 59 7.43 11.59 17.11
C TRP A 59 6.10 11.52 17.90
N PRO A 60 5.49 12.67 18.25
CA PRO A 60 4.32 12.71 19.13
C PRO A 60 3.02 12.24 18.45
N TRP A 61 3.01 12.08 17.13
CA TRP A 61 1.82 11.70 16.37
C TRP A 61 1.82 10.22 15.97
N SER A 62 2.31 9.38 16.88
CA SER A 62 2.21 7.92 16.77
C SER A 62 1.89 7.30 18.13
N SER A 63 1.35 6.09 18.11
CA SER A 63 1.16 5.29 19.32
C SER A 63 2.43 4.64 19.86
N HIS A 64 3.60 4.93 19.26
CA HIS A 64 4.87 4.35 19.69
C HIS A 64 5.16 4.69 21.15
N ALA A 65 4.94 5.95 21.56
CA ALA A 65 5.13 6.40 22.93
C ALA A 65 4.21 5.67 23.93
N ASP A 66 2.97 5.35 23.53
CA ASP A 66 2.02 4.59 24.35
C ASP A 66 2.51 3.16 24.60
N VAL A 67 3.18 2.54 23.61
CA VAL A 67 3.79 1.20 23.75
C VAL A 67 5.00 1.23 24.68
N LEU A 68 5.81 2.29 24.64
CA LEU A 68 6.95 2.47 25.54
C LEU A 68 6.52 2.80 26.98
N GLY A 69 5.33 3.38 27.13
CA GLY A 69 4.75 3.81 28.39
C GLY A 69 4.24 2.68 29.30
N GLY A 70 3.77 3.10 30.47
CA GLY A 70 3.08 2.22 31.42
C GLY A 70 1.71 1.76 30.89
N PRO A 71 1.12 0.71 31.49
CA PRO A 71 -0.21 0.21 31.09
C PRO A 71 -1.30 1.29 31.17
N ASP A 72 -1.17 2.26 32.08
CA ASP A 72 -2.15 3.35 32.27
C ASP A 72 -1.98 4.52 31.29
N MET A 73 -0.93 4.52 30.46
CA MET A 73 -0.70 5.58 29.48
C MET A 73 -1.50 5.37 28.18
N ALA A 74 -1.67 4.11 27.79
CA ALA A 74 -2.36 3.77 26.56
C ALA A 74 -3.88 3.97 26.73
N PRO A 75 -4.56 4.60 25.76
CA PRO A 75 -6.01 4.62 25.75
C PRO A 75 -6.59 3.21 25.73
N ASN A 76 -7.75 3.00 26.36
CA ASN A 76 -8.39 1.69 26.47
C ASN A 76 -8.80 1.05 25.13
N TRP A 77 -8.86 1.82 24.05
CA TRP A 77 -9.13 1.35 22.70
C TRP A 77 -7.88 0.92 21.92
N LEU A 78 -6.68 1.17 22.48
CA LEU A 78 -5.41 0.81 21.86
C LEU A 78 -4.92 -0.52 22.41
N GLU A 79 -4.87 -1.53 21.54
CA GLU A 79 -4.46 -2.90 21.87
C GLU A 79 -2.94 -3.07 22.03
N VAL A 80 -2.33 -2.36 22.98
CA VAL A 80 -0.88 -2.43 23.25
C VAL A 80 -0.46 -3.82 23.74
N ASP A 81 -1.25 -4.43 24.62
CA ASP A 81 -0.87 -5.72 25.21
C ASP A 81 -0.89 -6.85 24.16
N GLN A 82 -1.84 -6.82 23.21
CA GLN A 82 -1.86 -7.78 22.09
C GLN A 82 -0.60 -7.70 21.23
N LEU A 83 -0.12 -6.48 20.95
CA LEU A 83 1.16 -6.28 20.27
C LEU A 83 2.32 -6.84 21.10
N LEU A 84 2.37 -6.52 22.39
CA LEU A 84 3.46 -6.92 23.27
C LEU A 84 3.53 -8.44 23.52
N LEU A 85 2.41 -9.17 23.42
CA LEU A 85 2.40 -10.64 23.51
C LEU A 85 3.31 -11.30 22.47
N ALA A 86 3.48 -10.70 21.29
CA ALA A 86 4.41 -11.19 20.27
C ALA A 86 5.90 -11.08 20.70
N PHE A 87 6.21 -10.24 21.69
CA PHE A 87 7.57 -9.95 22.12
C PHE A 87 7.92 -10.60 23.46
N GLY A 88 6.95 -10.99 24.28
CA GLY A 88 7.21 -11.84 25.46
C GLY A 88 6.11 -11.84 26.51
N SER A 89 6.28 -12.70 27.51
CA SER A 89 5.28 -12.94 28.57
C SER A 89 5.25 -11.89 29.68
N THR A 90 6.27 -11.04 29.78
CA THR A 90 6.32 -9.96 30.78
C THR A 90 6.46 -8.63 30.06
N ARG A 91 5.63 -7.63 30.41
CA ARG A 91 5.62 -6.31 29.78
C ARG A 91 7.02 -5.69 29.65
N LYS A 92 7.82 -5.70 30.73
CA LYS A 92 9.18 -5.16 30.72
C LYS A 92 10.07 -5.78 29.64
N ARG A 93 10.05 -7.12 29.49
CA ARG A 93 10.82 -7.81 28.44
C ARG A 93 10.22 -7.61 27.05
N ALA A 94 8.90 -7.60 26.95
CA ALA A 94 8.19 -7.40 25.69
C ALA A 94 8.49 -6.01 25.11
N VAL A 95 8.42 -4.96 25.94
CA VAL A 95 8.76 -3.58 25.52
C VAL A 95 10.21 -3.50 25.07
N ALA A 96 11.16 -4.07 25.82
CA ALA A 96 12.58 -4.07 25.42
C ALA A 96 12.79 -4.73 24.05
N ARG A 97 12.21 -5.92 23.83
CA ARG A 97 12.31 -6.64 22.56
C ARG A 97 11.58 -5.95 21.41
N TYR A 98 10.45 -5.28 21.69
CA TYR A 98 9.76 -4.44 20.73
C TYR A 98 10.63 -3.26 20.29
N VAL A 99 11.28 -2.58 21.24
CA VAL A 99 12.23 -1.48 20.95
C VAL A 99 13.38 -1.98 20.10
N ASP A 100 13.98 -3.12 20.46
CA ASP A 100 15.06 -3.73 19.68
C ASP A 100 14.60 -4.06 18.25
N PHE A 101 13.40 -4.61 18.11
CA PHE A 101 12.79 -4.93 16.81
C PHE A 101 12.56 -3.68 15.95
N VAL A 102 12.03 -2.59 16.54
CA VAL A 102 11.84 -1.31 15.84
C VAL A 102 13.19 -0.73 15.40
N ARG A 103 14.18 -0.69 16.31
CA ARG A 103 15.53 -0.18 16.01
C ARG A 103 16.23 -0.99 14.93
N ALA A 104 16.05 -2.30 14.92
CA ALA A 104 16.59 -3.17 13.87
C ALA A 104 16.01 -2.89 12.48
N GLY A 105 14.91 -2.12 12.36
CA GLY A 105 14.35 -1.68 11.08
C GLY A 105 14.95 -0.38 10.54
N VAL A 106 15.78 0.33 11.32
CA VAL A 106 16.45 1.55 10.86
C VAL A 106 17.46 1.19 9.77
N GLY A 107 17.38 1.88 8.63
CA GLY A 107 18.22 1.59 7.46
C GLY A 107 17.81 0.33 6.67
N VAL A 108 16.85 -0.46 7.17
CA VAL A 108 16.26 -1.57 6.41
C VAL A 108 15.24 -1.00 5.41
N PRO A 109 15.22 -1.52 4.17
CA PRO A 109 14.29 -1.07 3.15
C PRO A 109 12.82 -1.22 3.58
N SER A 110 11.95 -0.45 2.94
CA SER A 110 10.53 -0.42 3.30
C SER A 110 9.85 -1.75 3.00
N VAL A 111 8.89 -2.16 3.85
CA VAL A 111 8.04 -3.34 3.62
C VAL A 111 7.31 -3.31 2.26
N TRP A 112 7.12 -2.12 1.70
CA TRP A 112 6.56 -1.91 0.37
C TRP A 112 7.43 -2.43 -0.78
N GLU A 113 8.72 -2.67 -0.57
CA GLU A 113 9.58 -3.29 -1.58
C GLU A 113 9.26 -4.77 -1.80
N GLY A 114 8.67 -5.43 -0.79
CA GLY A 114 8.14 -6.79 -0.89
C GLY A 114 6.69 -6.88 -1.37
N LEU A 115 6.06 -5.75 -1.73
CA LEU A 115 4.65 -5.71 -2.12
C LEU A 115 4.45 -6.39 -3.48
N ARG A 116 3.87 -7.59 -3.48
CA ARG A 116 3.51 -8.33 -4.70
C ARG A 116 2.04 -8.09 -5.05
N GLY A 117 1.73 -7.82 -6.32
CA GLY A 117 0.34 -7.71 -6.80
C GLY A 117 -0.49 -6.55 -6.26
N GLN A 118 0.15 -5.53 -5.66
CA GLN A 118 -0.46 -4.27 -5.18
C GLN A 118 -1.53 -4.39 -4.05
N VAL A 119 -1.82 -5.59 -3.51
CA VAL A 119 -2.93 -5.79 -2.54
C VAL A 119 -2.57 -6.70 -1.35
N PHE A 120 -1.48 -7.48 -1.41
CA PHE A 120 -1.16 -8.47 -0.37
C PHE A 120 0.24 -8.28 0.22
N LEU A 121 0.33 -8.36 1.54
CA LEU A 121 1.58 -8.45 2.30
C LEU A 121 1.56 -9.76 3.11
N GLY A 122 2.12 -10.82 2.52
CA GLY A 122 2.05 -12.18 3.06
C GLY A 122 2.89 -13.18 2.27
N SER A 123 2.99 -14.40 2.79
CA SER A 123 3.60 -15.58 2.17
C SER A 123 2.87 -16.00 0.88
N GLU A 124 3.55 -16.78 0.02
CA GLU A 124 2.93 -17.31 -1.20
C GLU A 124 1.73 -18.22 -0.87
N ASP A 125 1.85 -19.03 0.18
CA ASP A 125 0.77 -19.90 0.67
C ASP A 125 -0.45 -19.10 1.16
N PHE A 126 -0.22 -17.97 1.85
CA PHE A 126 -1.30 -17.07 2.28
C PHE A 126 -2.03 -16.44 1.10
N VAL A 127 -1.29 -16.00 0.08
CA VAL A 127 -1.89 -15.42 -1.13
C VAL A 127 -2.74 -16.47 -1.87
N VAL A 128 -2.23 -17.69 -2.02
CA VAL A 128 -2.95 -18.80 -2.67
C VAL A 128 -4.18 -19.22 -1.86
N ALA A 129 -4.08 -19.36 -0.55
CA ALA A 129 -5.21 -19.73 0.31
C ALA A 129 -6.33 -18.68 0.28
N LEU A 130 -5.98 -17.40 0.27
CA LEU A 130 -6.96 -16.33 0.15
C LEU A 130 -7.61 -16.31 -1.24
N GLN A 131 -6.83 -16.49 -2.30
CA GLN A 131 -7.36 -16.58 -3.67
C GLN A 131 -8.36 -17.74 -3.80
N GLN A 132 -8.04 -18.92 -3.26
CA GLN A 132 -8.93 -20.08 -3.26
C GLN A 132 -10.19 -19.87 -2.40
N GLY A 133 -10.06 -19.21 -1.25
CA GLY A 133 -11.18 -18.85 -0.38
C GLY A 133 -12.10 -17.81 -1.02
N LEU A 134 -11.54 -16.84 -1.75
CA LEU A 134 -12.29 -15.85 -2.52
C LEU A 134 -13.02 -16.50 -3.71
N GLU A 135 -12.37 -17.43 -4.44
CA GLU A 135 -13.01 -18.20 -5.53
C GLU A 135 -14.18 -19.06 -5.02
N SER A 136 -14.06 -19.61 -3.80
CA SER A 136 -15.12 -20.37 -3.15
C SER A 136 -16.27 -19.48 -2.64
N ALA A 137 -15.97 -18.26 -2.19
CA ALA A 137 -16.97 -17.27 -1.77
C ALA A 137 -17.67 -16.57 -2.95
N ASP A 138 -17.01 -16.46 -4.11
CA ASP A 138 -17.56 -15.88 -5.35
C ASP A 138 -18.75 -16.71 -5.89
N GLN A 139 -18.86 -18.00 -5.53
CA GLN A 139 -20.03 -18.83 -5.84
C GLN A 139 -21.27 -18.52 -4.97
N ALA A 140 -21.13 -17.80 -3.85
CA ALA A 140 -22.20 -17.61 -2.87
C ALA A 140 -22.75 -16.17 -2.76
N LEU A 141 -22.10 -15.14 -3.35
CA LEU A 141 -22.46 -13.74 -3.10
C LEU A 141 -22.65 -12.93 -4.40
N MET A 142 -23.89 -12.86 -4.89
CA MET A 142 -24.29 -12.08 -6.07
C MET A 142 -24.36 -10.55 -5.86
N GLU A 143 -24.05 -10.02 -4.66
CA GLU A 143 -24.26 -8.60 -4.30
C GLU A 143 -23.00 -7.79 -3.95
N VAL A 144 -21.81 -8.21 -4.37
CA VAL A 144 -20.57 -7.43 -4.17
C VAL A 144 -20.26 -6.54 -5.39
N PRO A 145 -19.96 -5.23 -5.23
CA PRO A 145 -19.58 -4.33 -6.32
C PRO A 145 -18.38 -4.85 -7.14
N ARG A 146 -18.49 -4.72 -8.48
CA ARG A 146 -17.60 -5.26 -9.54
C ARG A 146 -16.07 -5.09 -9.37
N VAL A 147 -15.61 -4.25 -8.44
CA VAL A 147 -14.18 -3.99 -8.17
C VAL A 147 -13.51 -5.18 -7.46
N GLN A 148 -14.28 -6.00 -6.73
CA GLN A 148 -13.75 -7.19 -6.04
C GLN A 148 -13.79 -8.46 -6.91
N ARG A 149 -14.43 -8.41 -8.08
CA ARG A 149 -14.39 -9.47 -9.11
C ARG A 149 -13.19 -9.31 -10.05
N ARG A 150 -11.98 -9.11 -9.50
CA ARG A 150 -10.81 -8.98 -10.38
C ARG A 150 -10.52 -10.36 -11.00
N ARG A 151 -10.86 -10.47 -12.29
CA ARG A 151 -10.30 -11.49 -13.19
C ARG A 151 -8.78 -11.51 -13.00
N ALA A 152 -8.18 -12.70 -13.09
CA ALA A 152 -6.73 -12.85 -13.15
C ALA A 152 -6.14 -11.88 -14.18
N PRO A 153 -5.05 -11.18 -13.84
CA PRO A 153 -4.45 -10.18 -14.71
C PRO A 153 -4.03 -10.83 -16.02
N LEU A 154 -4.35 -10.20 -17.14
CA LEU A 154 -3.94 -10.70 -18.45
C LEU A 154 -2.40 -10.71 -18.52
N PRO A 155 -1.74 -11.82 -18.90
CA PRO A 155 -0.28 -11.87 -18.95
C PRO A 155 0.30 -10.79 -19.86
N LEU A 156 1.48 -10.24 -19.53
CA LEU A 156 2.15 -9.23 -20.37
C LEU A 156 2.39 -9.71 -21.81
N ALA A 157 2.59 -11.01 -22.00
CA ALA A 157 2.72 -11.64 -23.31
C ALA A 157 1.48 -11.46 -24.20
N GLU A 158 0.28 -11.34 -23.62
CA GLU A 158 -0.94 -11.06 -24.39
C GLU A 158 -0.96 -9.62 -24.90
N TYR A 159 -0.52 -8.65 -24.09
CA TYR A 159 -0.37 -7.27 -24.53
C TYR A 159 0.72 -7.14 -25.61
N ALA A 160 1.79 -7.92 -25.50
CA ALA A 160 2.89 -7.95 -26.47
C ALA A 160 2.48 -8.46 -27.86
N LYS A 161 1.29 -9.08 -28.01
CA LYS A 161 0.73 -9.42 -29.33
C LYS A 161 0.33 -8.18 -30.14
N ASN A 162 0.14 -7.03 -29.49
CA ASN A 162 -0.16 -5.79 -30.19
C ASN A 162 1.09 -5.33 -30.97
N PRO A 163 1.00 -5.19 -32.31
CA PRO A 163 2.16 -4.87 -33.14
C PRO A 163 2.74 -3.49 -32.85
N ASN A 164 1.96 -2.59 -32.25
CA ASN A 164 2.47 -1.31 -31.79
C ASN A 164 2.89 -1.39 -30.33
N ARG A 165 4.19 -1.49 -30.11
CA ARG A 165 4.82 -1.60 -28.79
C ARG A 165 4.46 -0.45 -27.84
N ASP A 166 4.33 0.79 -28.35
CA ASP A 166 3.92 1.93 -27.52
C ASP A 166 2.48 1.74 -27.01
N VAL A 167 1.60 1.23 -27.87
CA VAL A 167 0.20 0.95 -27.51
C VAL A 167 0.12 -0.25 -26.58
N ALA A 168 0.88 -1.31 -26.82
CA ALA A 168 0.97 -2.49 -25.96
C ALA A 168 1.36 -2.13 -24.52
N MET A 169 2.43 -1.33 -24.37
CA MET A 169 2.89 -0.86 -23.05
C MET A 169 1.85 0.04 -22.39
N ALA A 170 1.19 0.91 -23.15
CA ALA A 170 0.15 1.79 -22.62
C ALA A 170 -1.13 1.02 -22.20
N GLU A 171 -1.50 -0.03 -22.93
CA GLU A 171 -2.65 -0.90 -22.60
C GLU A 171 -2.37 -1.76 -21.38
N ALA A 172 -1.16 -2.33 -21.27
CA ALA A 172 -0.71 -3.06 -20.10
C ALA A 172 -0.65 -2.18 -18.84
N TYR A 173 -0.28 -0.91 -18.99
CA TYR A 173 -0.31 0.05 -17.88
C TYR A 173 -1.74 0.49 -17.54
N ALA A 174 -2.57 0.74 -18.54
CA ALA A 174 -3.95 1.19 -18.37
C ALA A 174 -4.88 0.12 -17.77
N SER A 175 -4.53 -1.17 -17.87
CA SER A 175 -5.26 -2.22 -17.16
C SER A 175 -5.14 -2.10 -15.64
N GLY A 176 -4.08 -1.45 -15.14
CA GLY A 176 -3.81 -1.31 -13.72
C GLY A 176 -3.30 -2.60 -13.06
N ASP A 177 -3.03 -3.64 -13.86
CA ASP A 177 -2.61 -4.95 -13.39
C ASP A 177 -1.09 -5.10 -13.33
N HIS A 178 -0.35 -4.29 -14.10
CA HIS A 178 1.10 -4.37 -14.23
C HIS A 178 1.77 -3.04 -13.87
N SER A 179 2.89 -3.10 -13.14
CA SER A 179 3.69 -1.91 -12.85
C SER A 179 4.48 -1.46 -14.08
N MET A 180 4.83 -0.17 -14.17
CA MET A 180 5.71 0.31 -15.25
C MET A 180 7.04 -0.43 -15.30
N LYS A 181 7.55 -0.89 -14.15
CA LYS A 181 8.77 -1.68 -14.06
C LYS A 181 8.57 -3.09 -14.65
N ALA A 182 7.50 -3.78 -14.29
CA ALA A 182 7.20 -5.11 -14.85
C ALA A 182 6.99 -5.07 -16.37
N ILE A 183 6.32 -4.02 -16.86
CA ILE A 183 6.17 -3.77 -18.30
C ILE A 183 7.54 -3.50 -18.93
N ALA A 184 8.37 -2.65 -18.32
CA ALA A 184 9.71 -2.34 -18.80
C ALA A 184 10.60 -3.59 -18.90
N ASP A 185 10.59 -4.43 -17.86
CA ASP A 185 11.35 -5.68 -17.80
C ASP A 185 10.86 -6.67 -18.89
N HIS A 186 9.54 -6.84 -19.05
CA HIS A 186 8.97 -7.73 -20.08
C HIS A 186 9.26 -7.27 -21.51
N PHE A 187 9.18 -5.97 -21.75
CA PHE A 187 9.49 -5.40 -23.06
C PHE A 187 10.99 -5.14 -23.24
N GLU A 188 11.88 -5.49 -22.31
CA GLU A 188 13.32 -5.22 -22.39
C GLU A 188 13.66 -3.75 -22.69
N VAL A 189 13.00 -2.83 -21.99
CA VAL A 189 13.25 -1.37 -22.10
C VAL A 189 13.43 -0.74 -20.74
N HIS A 190 13.98 0.46 -20.74
CA HIS A 190 14.02 1.29 -19.55
C HIS A 190 12.61 1.82 -19.19
N TYR A 191 12.32 1.97 -17.89
CA TYR A 191 11.02 2.46 -17.39
C TYR A 191 10.58 3.80 -18.01
N ALA A 192 11.54 4.66 -18.37
CA ALA A 192 11.29 5.94 -19.02
C ALA A 192 10.63 5.79 -20.40
N THR A 193 10.89 4.69 -21.11
CA THR A 193 10.29 4.37 -22.41
C THR A 193 8.80 4.02 -22.24
N VAL A 194 8.47 3.22 -21.23
CA VAL A 194 7.07 2.89 -20.87
C VAL A 194 6.31 4.17 -20.50
N SER A 195 6.89 5.04 -19.68
CA SER A 195 6.27 6.31 -19.30
C SER A 195 5.99 7.23 -20.50
N ARG A 196 6.92 7.32 -21.46
CA ARG A 196 6.72 8.10 -22.69
C ARG A 196 5.63 7.50 -23.58
N ALA A 197 5.60 6.18 -23.72
CA ALA A 197 4.57 5.47 -24.48
C ALA A 197 3.16 5.73 -23.92
N VAL A 198 2.99 5.62 -22.60
CA VAL A 198 1.73 5.94 -21.90
C VAL A 198 1.28 7.38 -22.21
N ARG A 199 2.16 8.37 -21.98
CA ARG A 199 1.83 9.79 -22.22
C ARG A 199 1.45 10.06 -23.67
N LYS A 200 2.14 9.44 -24.62
CA LYS A 200 1.87 9.59 -26.07
C LYS A 200 0.50 9.04 -26.43
N VAL A 201 0.13 7.86 -25.93
CA VAL A 201 -1.16 7.23 -26.20
C VAL A 201 -2.31 7.99 -25.52
N GLU A 202 -2.10 8.49 -24.30
CA GLU A 202 -3.07 9.35 -23.60
C GLU A 202 -3.32 10.67 -24.34
N ALA A 203 -2.26 11.29 -24.87
CA ALA A 203 -2.38 12.51 -25.67
C ALA A 203 -3.15 12.26 -26.98
N GLN A 204 -2.88 11.14 -27.67
CA GLN A 204 -3.59 10.77 -28.91
C GLN A 204 -5.08 10.46 -28.67
N ARG A 205 -5.41 9.79 -27.56
CA ARG A 205 -6.81 9.51 -27.17
C ARG A 205 -7.58 10.78 -26.78
N SER A 206 -6.88 11.78 -26.24
CA SER A 206 -7.47 13.09 -25.92
C SER A 206 -7.81 13.91 -27.17
N LEU A 207 -7.03 13.74 -28.25
CA LEU A 207 -7.24 14.44 -29.53
C LEU A 207 -8.37 13.84 -30.38
N GLN A 208 -8.71 12.56 -30.20
CA GLN A 208 -9.80 11.88 -30.92
C GLN A 208 -11.19 12.04 -30.27
N LYS A 209 -11.27 12.63 -29.07
CA LYS A 209 -12.52 12.85 -28.32
C LYS A 209 -13.11 14.26 -28.50
N ASN A 210 -12.46 15.10 -29.31
CA ASN A 210 -12.96 16.39 -29.80
C ASN A 210 -13.31 16.26 -31.28
#